data_AF-A0A2U3NS68-F1
#
_entry.id   AF-A0A2U3NS68-F1
#
_cell.length_a   1.000
_cell.length_b   1.000
_cell.length_c   1.000
_cell.angle_alpha   90.00
_cell.angle_beta   90.00
_cell.angle_gamma   90.00
#
_symmetry.space_group_name_H-M   'P 1'
#
loop_
_entity.id
_entity.type
_entity.pdbx_description
1 polymer ?
#
loop_
_entity_poly.entity_id
_entity_poly.type
_entity_poly.pdbx_seq_one_letter_code
_entity_poly.pdbx_strand_id
1 'polypeptide(L)'
;MRIRIGAGLAPALVVTMLATLCAPVPQVTLVDAWRGTCGPNTLCANDPPPDAGDQATAERKIIDGYNAKQVGCTPSMPPNPQSITWDPPGFSPNVGGTGVIHDANPQLGGQYRADYVNGRWHIEYLYC
;
A
#
# COMPACT_ATOMS: atom_id res chain seq x y z
N MET A 1 1.00 -16.38 62.04
CA MET A 1 -0.37 -16.19 62.56
C MET A 1 -1.36 -16.62 61.48
N ARG A 2 -2.07 -17.73 61.75
CA ARG A 2 -3.39 -18.18 61.27
C ARG A 2 -3.72 -18.19 59.76
N ILE A 3 -3.74 -19.42 59.26
CA ILE A 3 -4.55 -20.04 58.20
C ILE A 3 -6.06 -19.80 58.36
N ARG A 4 -6.81 -19.64 57.25
CA ARG A 4 -8.09 -20.29 56.81
C ARG A 4 -8.27 -19.92 55.32
N ILE A 5 -8.25 -20.77 54.28
CA ILE A 5 -8.95 -22.02 53.90
C ILE A 5 -10.49 -21.93 53.96
N GLY A 6 -11.10 -22.01 52.78
CA GLY A 6 -12.38 -22.69 52.53
C GLY A 6 -12.99 -22.24 51.20
N ALA A 7 -13.71 -23.04 50.43
CA ALA A 7 -13.98 -24.48 50.37
C ALA A 7 -15.00 -24.67 49.22
N GLY A 8 -15.01 -25.83 48.56
CA GLY A 8 -16.12 -26.29 47.70
C GLY A 8 -15.63 -26.69 46.30
N LEU A 9 -15.27 -27.97 46.06
CA LEU A 9 -16.15 -29.10 45.65
C LEU A 9 -16.85 -28.81 44.31
N ALA A 10 -16.91 -29.67 43.29
CA ALA A 10 -16.38 -30.99 42.90
C ALA A 10 -16.85 -31.15 41.41
N PRO A 11 -16.45 -32.20 40.67
CA PRO A 11 -16.46 -32.19 39.21
C PRO A 11 -17.81 -32.63 38.61
N ALA A 12 -18.15 -32.06 37.45
CA ALA A 12 -19.16 -32.64 36.56
C ALA A 12 -18.65 -32.57 35.12
N LEU A 13 -18.05 -33.68 34.69
CA LEU A 13 -17.88 -34.04 33.29
C LEU A 13 -19.25 -34.09 32.63
N VAL A 14 -19.50 -33.21 31.65
CA VAL A 14 -20.56 -33.42 30.66
C VAL A 14 -19.88 -33.40 29.31
N VAL A 15 -19.55 -34.60 28.83
CA VAL A 15 -19.23 -34.86 27.43
C VAL A 15 -20.56 -34.80 26.68
N THR A 16 -20.73 -33.77 25.86
CA THR A 16 -21.85 -33.73 24.90
C THR A 16 -21.26 -33.81 23.49
N MET A 17 -21.66 -34.87 22.79
CA MET A 17 -21.16 -35.25 21.47
C MET A 17 -21.53 -34.25 20.38
N LEU A 18 -20.71 -34.30 19.32
CA LEU A 18 -20.77 -33.56 18.07
C LEU A 18 -22.19 -33.40 17.50
N ALA A 19 -22.54 -32.17 17.16
CA ALA A 19 -23.52 -31.86 16.12
C ALA A 19 -22.81 -31.07 15.00
N THR A 20 -22.53 -31.78 13.92
CA THR A 20 -21.99 -31.29 12.65
C THR A 20 -22.94 -30.26 12.03
N LEU A 21 -22.52 -29.00 11.91
CA LEU A 21 -23.21 -28.01 11.09
C LEU A 21 -22.18 -27.14 10.36
N CYS A 22 -22.17 -27.30 9.03
CA CYS A 22 -21.65 -26.41 7.99
C CYS A 22 -20.92 -25.15 8.47
N ALA A 23 -19.63 -25.07 8.19
CA ALA A 23 -18.91 -23.80 8.20
C ALA A 23 -19.58 -22.83 7.20
N PRO A 24 -20.01 -21.62 7.60
CA PRO A 24 -20.21 -20.57 6.64
C PRO A 24 -18.81 -20.11 6.22
N VAL A 25 -18.42 -20.46 5.00
CA VAL A 25 -17.40 -19.73 4.26
C VAL A 25 -17.81 -18.26 4.32
N PRO A 26 -17.05 -17.34 4.94
CA PRO A 26 -17.33 -15.92 4.76
C PRO A 26 -17.15 -15.67 3.27
N GLN A 27 -18.27 -15.47 2.61
CA GLN A 27 -18.35 -15.13 1.20
C GLN A 27 -17.45 -13.91 1.01
N VAL A 28 -16.49 -14.03 0.12
CA VAL A 28 -15.78 -12.88 -0.44
C VAL A 28 -16.87 -11.95 -0.96
N THR A 29 -17.15 -10.87 -0.23
CA THR A 29 -18.02 -9.80 -0.71
C THR A 29 -17.27 -9.10 -1.82
N LEU A 30 -17.39 -9.71 -3.00
CA LEU A 30 -16.97 -9.14 -4.26
C LEU A 30 -17.93 -8.00 -4.57
N VAL A 31 -17.34 -6.82 -4.71
CA VAL A 31 -17.94 -5.62 -5.29
C VAL A 31 -19.00 -4.98 -4.39
N ASP A 32 -18.53 -4.07 -3.52
CA ASP A 32 -19.26 -2.82 -3.33
C ASP A 32 -19.32 -2.15 -4.71
N ALA A 33 -20.42 -2.44 -5.41
CA ALA A 33 -20.82 -1.70 -6.58
C ALA A 33 -20.97 -0.26 -6.10
N TRP A 34 -20.00 0.58 -6.48
CA TRP A 34 -20.07 2.03 -6.34
C TRP A 34 -21.26 2.53 -7.18
N ARG A 35 -22.46 2.37 -6.62
CA ARG A 35 -23.70 2.89 -7.16
C ARG A 35 -23.94 4.23 -6.49
N GLY A 36 -23.02 5.16 -6.74
CA GLY A 36 -23.21 6.57 -6.46
C GLY A 36 -24.14 7.15 -7.51
N THR A 37 -25.45 7.15 -7.26
CA THR A 37 -26.39 7.98 -8.01
C THR A 37 -26.15 9.43 -7.64
N CYS A 38 -25.47 10.18 -8.51
CA CYS A 38 -25.33 11.63 -8.31
C CYS A 38 -26.63 12.33 -8.70
N GLY A 39 -27.04 13.29 -7.86
CA GLY A 39 -28.16 14.19 -8.14
C GLY A 39 -27.83 15.20 -9.25
N PRO A 40 -28.84 15.90 -9.79
CA PRO A 40 -28.73 16.72 -11.00
C PRO A 40 -27.80 17.94 -10.90
N ASN A 41 -27.28 18.26 -9.71
CA ASN A 41 -26.46 19.45 -9.46
C ASN A 41 -25.07 19.13 -8.87
N THR A 42 -24.67 17.86 -8.84
CA THR A 42 -23.42 17.43 -8.21
C THR A 42 -22.47 16.86 -9.27
N LEU A 43 -21.30 17.48 -9.44
CA LEU A 43 -20.20 16.88 -10.19
C LEU A 43 -19.79 15.60 -9.45
N CYS A 44 -20.11 14.43 -10.00
CA CYS A 44 -19.47 13.19 -9.56
C CYS A 44 -17.99 13.30 -9.94
N ALA A 45 -17.14 13.77 -9.04
CA ALA A 45 -15.73 13.49 -9.16
C ALA A 45 -15.57 11.99 -8.84
N ASN A 46 -15.67 11.14 -9.88
CA ASN A 46 -15.27 9.74 -9.81
C ASN A 46 -13.74 9.60 -9.73
N ASP A 47 -13.01 10.71 -9.87
CA ASP A 47 -11.57 10.72 -9.71
C ASP A 47 -11.19 10.62 -8.23
N PRO A 48 -10.17 9.81 -7.90
CA PRO A 48 -9.61 9.81 -6.57
C PRO A 48 -9.13 11.24 -6.21
N PRO A 49 -9.16 11.61 -4.91
CA PRO A 49 -8.61 12.88 -4.45
C PRO A 49 -7.18 13.11 -5.00
N PRO A 50 -6.77 14.37 -5.20
CA PRO A 50 -5.41 14.66 -5.61
C PRO A 50 -4.41 14.07 -4.61
N ASP A 51 -3.27 13.64 -5.12
CA ASP A 51 -2.13 13.25 -4.29
C ASP A 51 -1.65 14.48 -3.49
N ALA A 52 -0.91 14.25 -2.41
CA ALA A 52 -0.17 15.33 -1.79
C ALA A 52 1.10 15.63 -2.62
N GLY A 53 1.38 16.91 -2.86
CA GLY A 53 2.56 17.40 -3.57
C GLY A 53 3.80 17.52 -2.69
N ASP A 54 3.86 16.80 -1.56
CA ASP A 54 5.01 16.77 -0.66
C ASP A 54 6.05 15.72 -1.09
N GLN A 55 7.25 15.85 -0.53
CA GLN A 55 8.37 14.98 -0.88
C GLN A 55 8.08 13.52 -0.57
N ALA A 56 7.60 13.20 0.64
CA ALA A 56 7.37 11.82 1.07
C ALA A 56 6.35 11.10 0.17
N THR A 57 5.31 11.81 -0.28
CA THR A 57 4.36 11.28 -1.26
C THR A 57 5.03 11.05 -2.61
N ALA A 58 5.87 11.97 -3.08
CA ALA A 58 6.64 11.79 -4.31
C ALA A 58 7.56 10.57 -4.23
N GLU A 59 8.36 10.43 -3.17
CA GLU A 59 9.33 9.34 -3.02
C GLU A 59 8.64 7.98 -3.00
N ARG A 60 7.51 7.87 -2.28
CA ARG A 60 6.68 6.66 -2.28
C ARG A 60 6.20 6.31 -3.68
N LYS A 61 5.65 7.27 -4.43
CA LYS A 61 5.16 7.04 -5.80
C LYS A 61 6.29 6.64 -6.75
N ILE A 62 7.48 7.24 -6.59
CA ILE A 62 8.69 6.88 -7.35
C ILE A 62 9.10 5.44 -7.08
N ILE A 63 9.09 5.00 -5.82
CA ILE A 63 9.42 3.62 -5.44
C ILE A 63 8.37 2.63 -5.95
N ASP A 64 7.08 2.94 -5.79
CA ASP A 64 5.99 2.08 -6.25
C ASP A 64 6.05 1.86 -7.77
N GLY A 65 6.22 2.94 -8.55
CA GLY A 65 6.34 2.83 -10.00
C GLY A 65 7.64 2.15 -10.45
N TYR A 66 8.74 2.29 -9.69
CA TYR A 66 10.00 1.60 -9.95
C TYR A 66 9.82 0.09 -9.82
N ASN A 67 9.22 -0.34 -8.70
CA ASN A 67 8.93 -1.75 -8.45
C ASN A 67 8.03 -2.32 -9.57
N ALA A 68 6.99 -1.59 -9.95
CA ALA A 68 6.09 -1.99 -11.03
C ALA A 68 6.82 -2.11 -12.38
N LYS A 69 7.71 -1.17 -12.70
CA LYS A 69 8.48 -1.18 -13.95
C LYS A 69 9.49 -2.34 -13.99
N GLN A 70 10.16 -2.63 -12.88
CA GLN A 70 11.18 -3.68 -12.82
C GLN A 70 10.62 -5.09 -13.05
N VAL A 71 9.37 -5.34 -12.68
CA VAL A 71 8.68 -6.60 -13.02
C VAL A 71 8.67 -6.84 -14.54
N GLY A 72 8.57 -5.79 -15.34
CA GLY A 72 8.60 -5.88 -16.81
C GLY A 72 9.99 -5.96 -17.40
N CYS A 73 10.97 -5.22 -16.86
CA CYS A 73 12.30 -5.12 -17.46
C CYS A 73 13.29 -6.20 -16.96
N THR A 74 13.20 -6.62 -15.70
CA THR A 74 14.13 -7.59 -15.11
C THR A 74 13.41 -8.65 -14.27
N PRO A 75 12.62 -9.55 -14.87
CA PRO A 75 11.78 -10.50 -14.13
C PRO A 75 12.56 -11.50 -13.27
N SER A 76 13.83 -11.73 -13.58
CA SER A 76 14.73 -12.60 -12.79
C SER A 76 15.49 -11.87 -11.68
N MET A 77 15.44 -10.54 -11.64
CA MET A 77 16.13 -9.71 -10.65
C MET A 77 15.09 -8.90 -9.89
N PRO A 78 14.63 -9.36 -8.70
CA PRO A 78 13.62 -8.65 -7.95
C PRO A 78 14.16 -7.29 -7.49
N PRO A 79 13.38 -6.20 -7.62
CA PRO A 79 13.79 -4.88 -7.15
C PRO A 79 13.83 -4.83 -5.62
N ASN A 80 14.81 -4.09 -5.08
CA ASN A 80 14.93 -3.79 -3.66
C ASN A 80 15.46 -2.35 -3.45
N PRO A 81 14.64 -1.33 -3.75
CA PRO A 81 15.05 0.07 -3.65
C PRO A 81 15.37 0.43 -2.19
N GLN A 82 16.54 1.00 -1.96
CA GLN A 82 17.03 1.37 -0.62
C GLN A 82 16.83 2.87 -0.34
N SER A 83 17.05 3.69 -1.35
CA SER A 83 16.94 5.15 -1.22
C SER A 83 16.71 5.81 -2.57
N ILE A 84 16.32 7.08 -2.51
CA ILE A 84 16.32 7.96 -3.66
C ILE A 84 17.20 9.17 -3.37
N THR A 85 17.81 9.70 -4.41
CA THR A 85 18.47 11.01 -4.39
C THR A 85 17.75 11.93 -5.36
N TRP A 86 17.67 13.20 -4.99
CA TRP A 86 17.20 14.26 -5.87
C TRP A 86 18.42 14.98 -6.46
N ASP A 87 18.46 15.10 -7.78
CA ASP A 87 19.50 15.87 -8.44
C ASP A 87 19.29 17.36 -8.17
N PRO A 88 20.36 18.19 -8.12
CA PRO A 88 20.22 19.64 -7.97
C PRO A 88 19.24 20.21 -9.00
N PRO A 89 18.29 21.08 -8.61
CA PRO A 89 18.22 21.84 -7.36
C PRO A 89 17.62 21.09 -6.15
N GLY A 90 17.24 19.82 -6.30
CA GLY A 90 16.54 19.02 -5.30
C GLY A 90 15.04 18.92 -5.59
N PHE A 91 14.29 18.41 -4.60
CA PHE A 91 12.84 18.32 -4.68
C PHE A 91 12.17 19.69 -4.56
N SER A 92 11.18 19.95 -5.42
CA SER A 92 10.32 21.14 -5.32
C SER A 92 8.85 20.74 -5.05
N PRO A 93 8.24 21.17 -3.92
CA PRO A 93 6.85 20.83 -3.60
C PRO A 93 5.86 21.25 -4.68
N ASN A 94 4.91 20.35 -5.00
CA ASN A 94 3.92 20.51 -6.08
C ASN A 94 4.51 20.75 -7.48
N VAL A 95 5.79 20.44 -7.67
CA VAL A 95 6.48 20.55 -8.96
C VAL A 95 7.20 19.25 -9.28
N GLY A 96 8.02 18.74 -8.35
CA GLY A 96 8.82 17.53 -8.51
C GLY A 96 10.30 17.83 -8.77
N GLY A 97 10.92 17.02 -9.63
CA GLY A 97 12.36 17.07 -9.91
C GLY A 97 12.86 15.80 -10.60
N THR A 98 14.17 15.72 -10.79
CA THR A 98 14.86 14.53 -11.31
C THR A 98 15.73 13.92 -10.22
N GLY A 99 16.16 12.67 -10.43
CA GLY A 99 17.04 12.01 -9.49
C GLY A 99 17.34 10.57 -9.84
N VAL A 100 17.97 9.90 -8.87
CA VAL A 100 18.40 8.50 -9.01
C VAL A 100 17.78 7.65 -7.92
N ILE A 101 17.29 6.48 -8.31
CA ILE A 101 16.91 5.40 -7.40
C ILE A 101 18.12 4.51 -7.19
N HIS A 102 18.45 4.26 -5.92
CA HIS A 102 19.52 3.35 -5.53
C HIS A 102 18.90 2.05 -5.04
N ASP A 103 19.19 0.97 -5.75
CA ASP A 103 18.75 -0.38 -5.40
C ASP A 103 19.87 -1.12 -4.64
N ALA A 104 19.49 -2.11 -3.82
CA ALA A 104 20.45 -2.99 -3.18
C ALA A 104 21.26 -3.80 -4.20
N ASN A 105 20.67 -4.10 -5.36
CA ASN A 105 21.39 -4.67 -6.48
C ASN A 105 22.03 -3.53 -7.32
N PRO A 106 23.36 -3.46 -7.42
CA PRO A 106 24.05 -2.39 -8.16
C PRO A 106 23.82 -2.41 -9.68
N GLN A 107 23.24 -3.50 -10.21
CA GLN A 107 22.82 -3.59 -11.61
C GLN A 107 21.43 -3.00 -11.86
N LEU A 108 20.68 -2.70 -10.79
CA LEU A 108 19.35 -2.09 -10.82
C LEU A 108 19.40 -0.65 -10.31
N GLY A 109 18.23 0.00 -10.24
CA GLY A 109 18.09 1.42 -9.97
C GLY A 109 18.05 2.24 -11.26
N GLY A 110 18.39 3.52 -11.15
CA GLY A 110 18.54 4.40 -12.31
C GLY A 110 17.81 5.73 -12.19
N GLN A 111 17.92 6.50 -13.27
CA GLN A 111 17.41 7.86 -13.38
C GLN A 111 15.87 7.90 -13.50
N TYR A 112 15.26 8.87 -12.81
CA TYR A 112 13.84 9.18 -12.92
C TYR A 112 13.60 10.68 -13.12
N ARG A 113 12.43 11.01 -13.67
CA ARG A 113 11.85 12.35 -13.64
C ARG A 113 10.46 12.26 -13.03
N ALA A 114 10.19 13.07 -12.02
CA ALA A 114 8.89 13.16 -11.37
C ALA A 114 8.32 14.57 -11.58
N ASP A 115 7.15 14.65 -12.20
CA ASP A 115 6.45 15.88 -12.51
C ASP A 115 5.08 15.87 -11.80
N TYR A 116 4.76 16.92 -11.05
CA TYR A 116 3.46 17.04 -10.39
C TYR A 116 2.50 17.86 -11.27
N VAL A 117 1.49 17.20 -11.82
CA VAL A 117 0.57 17.80 -12.79
C VAL A 117 -0.87 17.53 -12.37
N ASN A 118 -1.68 18.58 -12.29
CA ASN A 118 -3.12 18.48 -11.99
C ASN A 118 -3.45 17.65 -10.74
N GLY A 119 -2.63 17.76 -9.69
CA GLY A 119 -2.85 17.03 -8.44
C GLY A 119 -2.38 15.58 -8.46
N ARG A 120 -1.52 15.19 -9.40
CA ARG A 120 -1.08 13.80 -9.61
C ARG A 120 0.42 13.77 -9.91
N TRP A 121 1.08 12.72 -9.45
CA TRP A 121 2.47 12.45 -9.80
C TRP A 121 2.56 11.71 -11.14
N HIS A 122 3.26 12.29 -12.10
CA HIS A 122 3.67 11.66 -13.36
C HIS A 122 5.16 11.34 -13.26
N ILE A 123 5.52 10.06 -13.35
CA ILE A 123 6.89 9.61 -13.13
C ILE A 123 7.38 8.84 -14.36
N GLU A 124 8.49 9.30 -14.91
CA GLU A 124 9.20 8.68 -16.01
C GLU A 124 10.48 8.04 -15.50
N TYR A 125 10.75 6.83 -15.98
CA TYR A 125 11.95 6.06 -15.65
C TYR A 125 12.80 5.90 -16.90
N LEU A 126 14.01 6.46 -16.90
CA LEU A 126 14.85 6.62 -18.10
C LEU A 126 15.77 5.41 -18.34
N TYR A 127 15.26 4.21 -18.09
CA TYR A 127 16.01 2.96 -18.25
C TYR A 127 15.06 1.81 -18.62
N CYS A 128 15.65 0.79 -19.25
CA CYS A 128 15.43 -0.66 -19.26
C CYS A 128 16.66 -1.24 -19.99
#